data_AF-A0A7C5ES69-F1
#
_entry.id   AF-A0A7C5ES69-F1
#
_cell.length_a   1.000
_cell.length_b   1.000
_cell.length_c   1.000
_cell.angle_alpha   90.00
_cell.angle_beta   90.00
_cell.angle_gamma   90.00
#
_symmetry.space_group_name_H-M   'P 1'
#
loop_
_entity.id
_entity.type
_entity.pdbx_description
1 polymer ?
#
loop_
_entity_poly.entity_id
_entity_poly.type
_entity_poly.pdbx_seq_one_letter_code
_entity_poly.pdbx_strand_id
1 'polypeptide(L)' 'MRMSEIRAKARALGIEPGRMKKDELIRSIQKAEGFSPCFGTGVSACPYTDCCFRSDCLPQEDQKTLQV' A
#
# COMPACT_ATOMS: atom_id res chain seq x y z
N MET A 1 2.15 -0.75 6.60
CA MET A 1 2.83 0.54 6.34
C MET A 1 1.93 1.73 6.67
N ARG A 2 2.42 2.67 7.48
CA ARG A 2 1.68 3.90 7.84
C ARG A 2 1.64 4.88 6.67
N MET A 3 0.62 5.73 6.63
CA MET A 3 0.46 6.75 5.56
C MET A 3 1.66 7.70 5.43
N SER A 4 2.32 8.02 6.54
CA SER A 4 3.53 8.86 6.55
C SER A 4 4.68 8.23 5.75
N GLU A 5 4.90 6.93 5.92
CA GLU A 5 5.97 6.19 5.25
C GLU A 5 5.68 6.07 3.74
N ILE A 6 4.42 5.83 3.37
CA ILE A 6 4.00 5.76 1.95
C ILE A 6 4.27 7.09 1.26
N ARG A 7 3.93 8.21 1.92
CA ARG A 7 4.23 9.55 1.39
C ARG A 7 5.73 9.80 1.26
N ALA A 8 6.55 9.26 2.16
CA ALA A 8 8.00 9.36 2.05
C ALA A 8 8.55 8.57 0.85
N LYS A 9 8.11 7.31 0.67
CA LYS A 9 8.43 6.51 -0.53
C LYS A 9 8.00 7.19 -1.82
N ALA A 10 6.77 7.70 -1.88
CA ALA A 10 6.26 8.43 -3.04
C ALA A 10 7.18 9.60 -3.42
N ARG A 11 7.53 10.45 -2.44
CA ARG A 11 8.44 11.59 -2.67
C ARG A 11 9.84 11.16 -3.12
N ALA A 12 10.38 10.07 -2.56
CA ALA A 12 11.67 9.54 -2.97
C ALA A 12 11.68 9.08 -4.45
N LEU A 13 10.53 8.69 -4.97
CA LEU A 13 10.31 8.32 -6.38
C LEU A 13 9.85 9.50 -7.25
N GLY A 14 9.79 10.72 -6.72
CA GLY A 14 9.32 11.92 -7.45
C GLY A 14 7.80 11.99 -7.61
N ILE A 15 7.03 11.19 -6.86
CA ILE A 15 5.56 11.21 -6.87
C ILE A 15 5.07 12.19 -5.79
N GLU A 16 4.25 13.15 -6.19
CA GLU A 16 3.58 14.05 -5.25
C GLU A 16 2.33 13.41 -4.64
N PRO A 17 2.28 13.20 -3.31
CA PRO A 17 1.13 12.54 -2.67
C PRO A 17 -0.15 13.39 -2.64
N GLY A 18 -0.05 14.72 -2.78
CA GLY A 18 -1.18 15.64 -2.92
C GLY A 18 -2.43 15.28 -2.11
N ARG A 19 -3.56 15.16 -2.82
CA ARG A 19 -4.85 14.68 -2.31
C ARG A 19 -5.13 13.20 -2.62
N MET A 20 -4.11 12.43 -3.02
CA MET A 20 -4.30 11.02 -3.36
C MET A 20 -4.67 10.20 -2.14
N LYS A 21 -5.58 9.23 -2.33
CA LYS A 21 -5.88 8.25 -1.30
C LYS A 21 -4.71 7.28 -1.12
N LYS A 22 -4.71 6.54 -0.01
CA LYS A 22 -3.67 5.56 0.33
C LYS A 22 -3.45 4.57 -0.82
N ASP A 23 -4.54 4.04 -1.34
CA ASP A 23 -4.57 3.06 -2.44
C ASP A 23 -3.98 3.62 -3.74
N GLU A 24 -4.41 4.82 -4.15
CA GLU A 24 -3.89 5.48 -5.35
C GLU A 24 -2.39 5.79 -5.23
N LEU A 25 -1.95 6.21 -4.05
CA LEU A 25 -0.56 6.54 -3.80
C LEU A 25 0.33 5.29 -3.86
N ILE A 26 -0.12 4.19 -3.25
CA ILE A 26 0.58 2.91 -3.30
C ILE A 26 0.65 2.40 -4.74
N ARG A 27 -0.46 2.48 -5.51
CA ARG A 27 -0.47 2.07 -6.92
C ARG A 27 0.49 2.90 -7.76
N SER A 28 0.63 4.20 -7.46
CA SER A 28 1.59 5.08 -8.13
C SER A 28 3.03 4.68 -7.81
N ILE A 29 3.31 4.36 -6.54
CA ILE A 29 4.63 3.84 -6.11
C ILE A 29 4.95 2.53 -6.84
N GLN A 30 4.02 1.57 -6.87
CA GLN A 30 4.20 0.29 -7.57
C GLN A 30 4.56 0.50 -9.04
N LYS A 31 3.87 1.41 -9.75
CA LYS A 31 4.19 1.74 -11.14
C LYS A 31 5.59 2.36 -11.28
N ALA A 32 5.95 3.28 -10.40
CA ALA A 32 7.27 3.93 -10.43
C ALA A 32 8.41 2.96 -10.08
N GLU A 33 8.15 1.95 -9.25
CA GLU A 33 9.08 0.84 -8.97
C GLU A 33 9.14 -0.18 -10.14
N GLY A 34 8.30 -0.04 -11.17
CA GLY A 34 8.23 -0.95 -12.33
C GLY A 34 7.34 -2.17 -12.13
N PHE A 35 6.56 -2.22 -11.05
CA PHE A 35 5.62 -3.30 -10.75
C PHE A 35 4.20 -2.98 -11.22
N SER A 36 3.38 -4.03 -11.33
CA SER A 36 1.95 -3.88 -11.57
C SER A 36 1.26 -3.20 -10.37
N PRO A 37 0.35 -2.24 -10.58
CA PRO A 37 -0.41 -1.55 -9.52
C PRO A 37 -1.51 -2.46 -8.92
N CYS A 38 -1.10 -3.55 -8.28
CA CYS A 38 -2.01 -4.59 -7.75
C CYS A 38 -2.58 -4.28 -6.36
N PHE A 39 -2.20 -3.16 -5.74
CA PHE A 39 -2.69 -2.85 -4.39
C PHE A 39 -4.22 -2.69 -4.36
N GLY A 40 -4.87 -3.42 -3.45
CA GLY A 40 -6.32 -3.36 -3.22
C GLY A 40 -7.18 -3.95 -4.35
N THR A 41 -6.61 -4.73 -5.28
CA THR A 41 -7.39 -5.42 -6.31
C THR A 41 -7.92 -6.79 -5.87
N GLY A 42 -7.66 -7.21 -4.62
CA GLY A 42 -8.19 -8.46 -4.08
C GLY A 42 -7.60 -9.72 -4.68
N VAL A 43 -6.39 -9.65 -5.26
CA VAL A 43 -5.69 -10.83 -5.77
C VAL A 43 -5.29 -11.72 -4.59
N SER A 44 -6.04 -12.81 -4.40
CA SER A 44 -5.85 -13.79 -3.32
C SER A 44 -4.49 -14.49 -3.41
N ALA A 45 -3.97 -14.68 -4.62
CA ALA A 45 -2.69 -15.31 -4.89
C ALA A 45 -1.65 -14.28 -5.37
N CYS A 46 -1.27 -13.32 -4.52
CA CYS A 46 -0.17 -12.41 -4.83
C CYS A 46 1.19 -13.14 -4.65
N PRO A 47 1.96 -13.40 -5.73
CA PRO A 47 3.22 -14.13 -5.66
C PRO A 47 4.35 -13.31 -5.03
N TYR A 48 4.19 -11.98 -4.96
CA TYR A 48 5.18 -11.07 -4.37
C TYR A 48 5.00 -11.04 -2.85
N THR A 49 5.76 -11.90 -2.16
CA THR A 49 5.80 -11.97 -0.69
C THR A 49 6.56 -10.79 -0.07
N ASP A 50 7.54 -10.23 -0.81
CA ASP A 50 8.39 -9.13 -0.36
C ASP A 50 7.76 -7.73 -0.52
N CYS A 51 6.48 -7.65 -0.93
CA CYS A 51 5.82 -6.38 -1.13
C CYS A 51 5.66 -5.63 0.21
N CYS A 52 6.25 -4.43 0.31
CA CYS A 52 6.17 -3.58 1.51
C CYS A 52 4.73 -3.18 1.91
N PHE A 53 3.79 -3.29 0.97
CA PHE A 53 2.37 -2.95 1.17
C PHE A 53 1.48 -4.18 1.44
N ARG A 54 2.06 -5.39 1.49
CA ARG A 54 1.29 -6.65 1.62
C ARG A 54 0.38 -6.66 2.86
N SER A 55 0.88 -6.18 4.00
CA SER A 55 0.11 -6.10 5.25
C SER A 55 -1.08 -5.14 5.19
N ASP A 56 -1.06 -4.17 4.28
CA ASP A 56 -2.17 -3.25 4.02
C ASP A 56 -3.07 -3.69 2.86
N CYS A 57 -2.56 -4.56 2.00
CA CYS A 57 -3.28 -5.06 0.82
C CYS A 57 -4.21 -6.21 1.20
N LEU A 58 -3.83 -7.02 2.19
CA LEU A 58 -4.69 -8.02 2.79
C LEU A 58 -5.54 -7.33 3.86
N PRO A 59 -6.86 -7.58 3.91
CA PRO A 59 -7.69 -7.03 4.97
C PRO A 59 -7.11 -7.50 6.31
N GLN A 60 -6.66 -6.55 7.14
CA GLN A 60 -6.40 -6.85 8.54
C GLN A 60 -7.76 -7.12 9.16
N GLU A 61 -7.98 -8.34 9.64
CA GLU A 61 -9.09 -8.60 10.55
C GLU A 61 -8.89 -7.67 11.75
N ASP A 62 -9.83 -6.74 11.87
CA ASP A 62 -9.88 -5.62 12.78
C ASP A 62 -9.52 -6.05 14.21
N GLN A 63 -8.39 -5.57 14.75
CA GLN A 63 -8.05 -5.72 16.18
C GLN A 63 -8.92 -4.81 17.06
N LYS A 64 -10.25 -4.89 16.90
CA LYS A 64 -11.22 -4.32 17.85
C LYS A 64 -11.95 -5.44 18.57
N THR A 65 -11.18 -6.31 19.22
CA THR A 65 -11.70 -7.22 20.24
C THR A 65 -10.74 -7.27 21.42
N LEU A 66 -10.57 -6.15 22.11
CA LEU A 66 -10.26 -6.15 23.54
C LEU A 66 -10.54 -4.76 24.15
N GLN A 67 -11.81 -4.49 24.40
CA GLN A 67 -12.18 -3.64 25.52
C GLN A 67 -13.33 -4.36 26.23
N VAL A 68 -12.93 -5.22 27.17
CA VAL A 68 -13.79 -5.79 28.22
C VAL A 68 -14.11 -4.71 29.24
#